data_AF-A0A951MFE1-F1
#
_entry.id   AF-A0A951MFE1-F1
#
_cell.length_a   1.000
_cell.length_b   1.000
_cell.length_c   1.000
_cell.angle_alpha   90.00
_cell.angle_beta   90.00
_cell.angle_gamma   90.00
#
_symmetry.space_group_name_H-M   'P 1'
#
loop_
_entity.id
_entity.type
_entity.pdbx_description
1 polymer ?
#
loop_
_entity_poly.entity_id
_entity_poly.type
_entity_poly.pdbx_seq_one_letter_code
_entity_poly.pdbx_strand_id
1 'polypeptide(L)'
;TQPVQAPYRADLPRAAGELVPSRWRDFAGGLVEIGAAPDGFAFDNERPRHRVFVAPFRLATRPLANADVLAFIADGAVLPRRSGVDDRPLAGEAVVPFTSPDALRVTMALPNAGSVAGMGLPRGVSLIVGGGFHGKSTLLRALERGVYNHRPGDGRERVVAGHATVKVRAEDGRPVAGVDISPFIDGLPLGVATGAFTTANASGSTSQAATLVEAVEAGATCLLVDEDTAATNFMIRDRRMQALVPGDDEPITPFVDRVRDLHEALGVSTVMVVGGSGDYLDVADVVVGMRDYVPRDLTARAREVADALPTGRTAEGAVALTRPAGRIPLPGSVDPGRGRRSASLKVRDRTLLFGTETIDLSAVEQIVSGAQMRAVGQALVLARERFMDGERTVSAILDGVMEAVEREGLDVLDWREKPGDLALFRRFELAAALNRLRTLRVR
;
A
#
# COMPACT_ATOMS: atom_id res chain seq x y z
N THR A 1 32.99 23.64 16.42
CA THR A 1 32.28 23.66 15.12
C THR A 1 31.34 22.47 15.10
N GLN A 2 30.07 22.68 15.42
CA GLN A 2 29.05 21.63 15.41
C GLN A 2 28.76 21.23 13.93
N PRO A 3 28.70 19.94 13.58
CA PRO A 3 28.35 19.53 12.23
C PRO A 3 26.83 19.58 12.10
N VAL A 4 26.29 20.73 11.70
CA VAL A 4 24.83 20.98 11.58
C VAL A 4 24.31 20.77 10.15
N GLN A 5 24.99 19.99 9.33
CA GLN A 5 24.47 19.62 8.01
C GLN A 5 24.20 18.12 7.95
N ALA A 6 22.96 17.79 7.58
CA ALA A 6 22.57 16.42 7.31
C ALA A 6 23.45 15.85 6.18
N PRO A 7 24.05 14.66 6.33
CA PRO A 7 24.97 14.07 5.36
C PRO A 7 24.20 13.45 4.18
N TYR A 8 23.42 14.25 3.47
CA TYR A 8 22.82 13.83 2.20
C TYR A 8 23.80 14.11 1.06
N ARG A 9 24.27 13.05 0.41
CA ARG A 9 25.08 13.14 -0.81
C ARG A 9 24.17 13.45 -2.00
N ALA A 10 24.13 14.73 -2.40
CA ALA A 10 23.38 15.19 -3.56
C ALA A 10 23.95 14.70 -4.91
N ASP A 11 25.15 14.13 -4.90
CA ASP A 11 25.89 13.65 -6.07
C ASP A 11 25.61 12.19 -6.43
N LEU A 12 24.73 11.51 -5.69
CA LEU A 12 24.30 10.16 -6.05
C LEU A 12 23.34 10.23 -7.24
N PRO A 13 23.61 9.53 -8.36
CA PRO A 13 22.73 9.53 -9.52
C PRO A 13 21.38 8.93 -9.14
N ARG A 14 20.32 9.75 -9.20
CA ARG A 14 18.92 9.30 -9.14
C ARG A 14 18.54 8.85 -10.55
N ALA A 15 18.57 7.55 -10.81
CA ALA A 15 18.02 7.02 -12.06
C ALA A 15 16.48 7.03 -11.99
N ALA A 16 15.85 8.08 -12.51
CA ALA A 16 14.42 8.07 -12.78
C ALA A 16 14.19 7.34 -14.11
N GLY A 17 13.78 6.07 -14.04
CA GLY A 17 13.30 5.36 -15.22
C GLY A 17 11.85 5.76 -15.48
N GLU A 18 11.57 6.31 -16.66
CA GLU A 18 10.20 6.57 -17.09
C GLU A 18 9.51 5.23 -17.39
N LEU A 19 8.39 4.97 -16.71
CA LEU A 19 7.63 3.72 -16.88
C LEU A 19 6.82 3.76 -18.18
N VAL A 20 7.33 3.11 -19.21
CA VAL A 20 6.50 2.79 -20.39
C VAL A 20 5.54 1.64 -20.02
N PRO A 21 4.22 1.76 -20.28
CA PRO A 21 3.27 0.69 -20.01
C PRO A 21 3.70 -0.62 -20.71
N SER A 22 3.87 -1.68 -19.93
CA SER A 22 4.15 -3.01 -20.48
C SER A 22 2.89 -3.56 -21.15
N ARG A 23 3.01 -4.07 -22.37
CA ARG A 23 1.93 -4.78 -23.07
C ARG A 23 2.28 -6.26 -23.15
N TRP A 24 1.28 -7.11 -23.11
CA TRP A 24 1.46 -8.54 -23.34
C TRP A 24 1.26 -8.87 -24.81
N ARG A 25 2.16 -9.66 -25.38
CA ARG A 25 2.02 -10.25 -26.72
C ARG A 25 1.77 -11.73 -26.59
N ASP A 26 0.68 -12.20 -27.20
CA ASP A 26 0.33 -13.60 -27.30
C ASP A 26 1.21 -14.34 -28.32
N PHE A 27 1.69 -15.51 -27.94
CA PHE A 27 2.39 -16.46 -28.81
C PHE A 27 1.63 -17.77 -28.76
N ALA A 28 1.19 -18.26 -29.92
CA ALA A 28 0.41 -19.48 -30.05
C ALA A 28 1.19 -20.75 -29.65
N GLY A 29 2.50 -20.67 -29.42
CA GLY A 29 3.35 -21.82 -29.17
C GLY A 29 3.46 -22.73 -30.40
N GLY A 30 3.96 -23.94 -30.19
CA GLY A 30 4.13 -24.97 -31.22
C GLY A 30 5.53 -25.58 -31.23
N LEU A 31 5.78 -26.43 -32.22
CA LEU A 31 7.09 -27.02 -32.45
C LEU A 31 7.99 -26.00 -33.16
N VAL A 32 8.99 -25.50 -32.47
CA VAL A 32 9.94 -24.48 -32.96
C VAL A 32 11.36 -25.04 -32.98
N GLU A 33 12.23 -24.45 -33.80
CA GLU A 33 13.67 -24.74 -33.78
C GLU A 33 14.39 -23.69 -32.93
N ILE A 34 15.14 -24.15 -31.92
CA ILE A 34 15.90 -23.31 -31.01
C ILE A 34 17.39 -23.66 -31.16
N GLY A 35 18.25 -22.65 -31.15
CA GLY A 35 19.69 -22.78 -31.34
C GLY A 35 20.18 -22.25 -32.70
N ALA A 36 21.49 -22.05 -32.80
CA ALA A 36 22.16 -21.47 -33.95
C ALA A 36 22.39 -22.49 -35.07
N ALA A 37 22.37 -22.00 -36.31
CA ALA A 37 22.76 -22.77 -37.48
C ALA A 37 24.21 -23.27 -37.37
N PRO A 38 24.60 -24.30 -38.14
CA PRO A 38 25.97 -24.83 -38.13
C PRO A 38 27.02 -23.78 -38.48
N ASP A 39 26.62 -22.78 -39.27
CA ASP A 39 27.48 -21.77 -39.87
C ASP A 39 27.26 -20.40 -39.23
N GLY A 40 28.31 -19.59 -39.13
CA GLY A 40 28.28 -18.23 -38.56
C GLY A 40 28.72 -18.16 -37.09
N PHE A 41 28.68 -16.96 -36.52
CA PHE A 41 28.98 -16.72 -35.10
C PHE A 41 27.83 -17.20 -34.22
N ALA A 42 28.15 -17.99 -33.19
CA ALA A 42 27.22 -18.42 -32.15
C ALA A 42 28.00 -18.73 -30.88
N PHE A 43 27.36 -18.62 -29.72
CA PHE A 43 27.94 -19.13 -28.49
C PHE A 43 27.87 -20.67 -28.45
N ASP A 44 28.74 -21.31 -27.69
CA ASP A 44 28.83 -22.78 -27.59
C ASP A 44 27.52 -23.39 -27.08
N ASN A 45 26.86 -22.72 -26.13
CA ASN A 45 25.55 -23.11 -25.59
C ASN A 45 24.37 -22.92 -26.56
N GLU A 46 24.57 -22.23 -27.69
CA GLU A 46 23.53 -22.04 -28.71
C GLU A 46 23.52 -23.16 -29.75
N ARG A 47 24.45 -24.11 -29.69
CA ARG A 47 24.53 -25.25 -30.62
C ARG A 47 24.29 -26.59 -29.92
N PRO A 48 23.74 -27.60 -30.62
CA PRO A 48 23.20 -27.56 -31.99
C PRO A 48 21.77 -27.00 -32.03
N ARG A 49 21.34 -26.52 -33.21
CA ARG A 49 19.92 -26.24 -33.45
C ARG A 49 19.11 -27.53 -33.31
N HIS A 50 18.04 -27.48 -32.52
CA HIS A 50 17.17 -28.63 -32.25
C HIS A 50 15.71 -28.20 -32.14
N ARG A 51 14.80 -29.16 -32.34
CA ARG A 51 13.34 -28.92 -32.28
C ARG A 51 12.86 -29.05 -30.84
N VAL A 52 12.13 -28.04 -30.36
CA VAL A 52 11.52 -28.01 -29.03
C VAL A 52 10.06 -27.61 -29.18
N PHE A 53 9.18 -28.27 -28.44
CA PHE A 53 7.79 -27.85 -28.33
C PHE A 53 7.67 -26.78 -27.24
N VAL A 54 7.20 -25.60 -27.62
CA VAL A 54 6.95 -24.48 -26.70
C VAL A 54 5.44 -24.32 -26.54
N ALA A 55 4.93 -24.40 -25.31
CA ALA A 55 3.51 -24.16 -25.04
C ALA A 55 3.10 -22.72 -25.41
N PRO A 56 1.82 -22.43 -25.70
CA PRO A 56 1.36 -21.05 -25.85
C PRO A 56 1.74 -20.22 -24.62
N PHE A 57 2.27 -19.01 -24.85
CA PHE A 57 2.72 -18.12 -23.77
C PHE A 57 2.46 -16.67 -24.14
N ARG A 58 2.53 -15.79 -23.13
CA ARG A 58 2.53 -14.34 -23.33
C ARG A 58 3.89 -13.80 -22.94
N LEU A 59 4.45 -12.90 -23.76
CA LEU A 59 5.68 -12.18 -23.44
C LEU A 59 5.36 -10.70 -23.26
N ALA A 60 5.90 -10.11 -22.20
CA ALA A 60 5.88 -8.66 -22.02
C ALA A 60 6.69 -7.97 -23.14
N THR A 61 6.24 -6.82 -23.61
CA THR A 61 6.92 -6.04 -24.68
C THR A 61 8.22 -5.40 -24.24
N ARG A 62 8.59 -5.51 -22.96
CA ARG A 62 9.88 -5.07 -22.42
C ARG A 62 10.30 -5.94 -21.23
N PRO A 63 11.60 -6.00 -20.91
CA PRO A 63 12.08 -6.61 -19.68
C PRO A 63 11.48 -5.96 -18.44
N LEU A 64 11.45 -6.74 -17.35
CA LEU A 64 11.08 -6.26 -16.02
C LEU A 64 12.09 -5.19 -15.57
N ALA A 65 11.61 -3.99 -15.26
CA ALA A 65 12.38 -2.94 -14.61
C ALA A 65 12.17 -3.02 -13.10
N ASN A 66 13.08 -2.43 -12.30
CA ASN A 66 12.87 -2.26 -10.86
C ASN A 66 11.53 -1.57 -10.53
N ALA A 67 11.00 -0.80 -11.48
CA ALA A 67 9.73 -0.10 -11.38
C ALA A 67 8.48 -0.99 -11.59
N ASP A 68 8.64 -2.23 -12.05
CA ASP A 68 7.57 -3.23 -12.21
C ASP A 68 7.39 -4.12 -10.97
N VAL A 69 8.37 -4.13 -10.08
CA VAL A 69 8.30 -4.83 -8.80
C VAL A 69 7.66 -3.88 -7.79
N LEU A 70 6.50 -4.29 -7.30
CA LEU A 70 5.76 -3.56 -6.27
C LEU A 70 6.49 -3.58 -4.93
N ALA A 71 7.04 -4.75 -4.59
CA ALA A 71 7.85 -4.95 -3.41
C ALA A 71 8.85 -6.10 -3.60
N PHE A 72 9.99 -6.02 -2.92
CA PHE A 72 11.05 -7.01 -2.97
C PHE A 72 11.45 -7.45 -1.57
N ILE A 73 11.64 -8.75 -1.39
CA ILE A 73 12.07 -9.36 -0.13
C ILE A 73 13.29 -10.22 -0.42
N ALA A 74 14.46 -9.79 0.03
CA ALA A 74 15.70 -10.55 -0.19
C ALA A 74 15.65 -11.95 0.45
N ASP A 75 16.24 -12.93 -0.24
CA ASP A 75 16.55 -14.24 0.35
C ASP A 75 17.45 -14.04 1.59
N GLY A 76 17.18 -14.79 2.64
CA GLY A 76 17.86 -14.71 3.93
C GLY A 76 17.32 -13.63 4.88
N ALA A 77 16.31 -12.85 4.50
CA ALA A 77 15.70 -11.85 5.38
C ALA A 77 15.08 -12.49 6.64
N VAL A 78 15.16 -11.79 7.77
CA VAL A 78 14.53 -12.19 9.04
C VAL A 78 13.34 -11.29 9.31
N LEU A 79 12.16 -11.77 8.91
CA LEU A 79 10.90 -11.04 9.03
C LEU A 79 10.32 -11.01 10.47
N PRO A 80 10.32 -12.12 11.25
CA PRO A 80 9.70 -12.11 12.58
C PRO A 80 10.47 -11.21 13.55
N ARG A 81 9.72 -10.54 14.42
CA ARG A 81 10.28 -9.66 15.47
C ARG A 81 10.33 -10.40 16.79
N ARG A 82 11.12 -9.89 17.73
CA ARG A 82 11.34 -10.52 19.03
C ARG A 82 10.06 -10.62 19.85
N SER A 83 9.19 -9.61 19.78
CA SER A 83 7.84 -9.64 20.35
C SER A 83 6.96 -8.54 19.76
N GLY A 84 5.67 -8.48 20.14
CA GLY A 84 4.76 -7.40 19.72
C GLY A 84 5.12 -6.01 20.24
N VAL A 85 6.04 -5.90 21.21
CA VAL A 85 6.49 -4.62 21.80
C VAL A 85 7.99 -4.36 21.58
N ASP A 86 8.71 -5.30 20.97
CA ASP A 86 10.14 -5.17 20.66
C ASP A 86 10.38 -5.46 19.18
N ASP A 87 10.61 -4.39 18.43
CA ASP A 87 10.80 -4.45 16.98
C ASP A 87 12.20 -4.92 16.56
N ARG A 88 13.04 -5.47 17.44
CA ARG A 88 14.28 -6.15 17.02
C ARG A 88 13.98 -7.49 16.34
N PRO A 89 14.86 -8.00 15.45
CA PRO A 89 14.64 -9.30 14.82
C PRO A 89 14.58 -10.42 15.87
N LEU A 90 13.76 -11.42 15.59
CA LEU A 90 13.83 -12.69 16.31
C LEU A 90 15.20 -13.32 16.08
N ALA A 91 15.80 -13.88 17.13
CA ALA A 91 17.10 -14.51 17.09
C ALA A 91 17.03 -15.94 17.68
N GLY A 92 17.97 -16.79 17.28
CA GLY A 92 18.06 -18.18 17.74
C GLY A 92 17.75 -19.20 16.65
N GLU A 93 17.88 -20.48 17.00
CA GLU A 93 17.78 -21.62 16.06
C GLU A 93 16.37 -21.81 15.46
N ALA A 94 15.34 -21.25 16.09
CA ALA A 94 13.96 -21.34 15.62
C ALA A 94 13.61 -20.32 14.51
N VAL A 95 14.53 -19.42 14.15
CA VAL A 95 14.30 -18.44 13.08
C VAL A 95 14.39 -19.13 11.73
N VAL A 96 13.33 -19.04 10.94
CA VAL A 96 13.32 -19.46 9.53
C VAL A 96 13.65 -18.26 8.66
N PRO A 97 14.82 -18.21 8.01
CA PRO A 97 15.14 -17.14 7.06
C PRO A 97 14.22 -17.20 5.85
N PHE A 98 13.82 -16.03 5.35
CA PHE A 98 12.98 -15.93 4.18
C PHE A 98 13.66 -16.56 2.96
N THR A 99 12.95 -17.42 2.24
CA THR A 99 13.44 -18.05 1.01
C THR A 99 12.37 -17.93 -0.05
N SER A 100 12.71 -17.32 -1.18
CA SER A 100 11.77 -17.02 -2.25
C SER A 100 11.34 -18.28 -3.00
N PRO A 101 10.07 -18.40 -3.42
CA PRO A 101 9.67 -19.43 -4.37
C PRO A 101 10.25 -19.11 -5.75
N ASP A 102 10.75 -20.13 -6.46
CA ASP A 102 11.46 -19.96 -7.73
C ASP A 102 10.69 -19.12 -8.77
N ALA A 103 9.37 -19.30 -8.84
CA ALA A 103 8.50 -18.59 -9.78
C ALA A 103 8.43 -17.07 -9.54
N LEU A 104 8.65 -16.60 -8.31
CA LEU A 104 8.65 -15.18 -7.94
C LEU A 104 10.07 -14.66 -7.64
N ARG A 105 11.08 -15.50 -7.85
CA ARG A 105 12.47 -15.15 -7.55
C ARG A 105 13.04 -14.25 -8.64
N VAL A 106 13.46 -13.07 -8.24
CA VAL A 106 14.14 -12.09 -9.09
C VAL A 106 15.50 -11.73 -8.51
N THR A 107 16.41 -11.25 -9.35
CA THR A 107 17.72 -10.76 -8.91
C THR A 107 17.83 -9.27 -9.17
N MET A 108 18.14 -8.50 -8.12
CA MET A 108 18.38 -7.07 -8.20
C MET A 108 19.89 -6.78 -8.16
N ALA A 109 20.37 -5.99 -9.11
CA ALA A 109 21.74 -5.47 -9.08
C ALA A 109 21.79 -4.20 -8.22
N LEU A 110 22.52 -4.27 -7.10
CA LEU A 110 22.70 -3.16 -6.18
C LEU A 110 24.12 -2.59 -6.32
N PRO A 111 24.30 -1.26 -6.28
CA PRO A 111 25.60 -0.62 -6.55
C PRO A 111 26.70 -1.02 -5.55
N ASN A 112 26.33 -1.30 -4.30
CA ASN A 112 27.28 -1.60 -3.22
C ASN A 112 27.27 -3.07 -2.77
N ALA A 113 26.16 -3.78 -2.99
CA ALA A 113 25.96 -5.15 -2.49
C ALA A 113 26.01 -6.20 -3.61
N GLY A 114 26.23 -5.78 -4.86
CA GLY A 114 26.22 -6.68 -6.01
C GLY A 114 24.83 -7.23 -6.30
N SER A 115 24.78 -8.46 -6.81
CA SER A 115 23.52 -9.13 -7.14
C SER A 115 22.86 -9.72 -5.89
N VAL A 116 21.61 -9.36 -5.64
CA VAL A 116 20.80 -9.87 -4.53
C VAL A 116 19.56 -10.55 -5.07
N ALA A 117 19.40 -11.84 -4.78
CA ALA A 117 18.21 -12.60 -5.11
C ALA A 117 17.14 -12.46 -4.02
N GLY A 118 15.87 -12.52 -4.40
CA GLY A 118 14.73 -12.42 -3.50
C GLY A 118 13.40 -12.51 -4.23
N MET A 119 12.31 -12.41 -3.48
CA MET A 119 10.96 -12.50 -4.01
C MET A 119 10.54 -11.12 -4.49
N GLY A 120 10.22 -11.00 -5.78
CA GLY A 120 9.63 -9.81 -6.36
C GLY A 120 8.13 -9.98 -6.50
N LEU A 121 7.35 -9.17 -5.79
CA LEU A 121 5.91 -9.11 -5.99
C LEU A 121 5.61 -8.19 -7.19
N PRO A 122 4.87 -8.65 -8.21
CA PRO A 122 4.50 -7.81 -9.33
C PRO A 122 3.40 -6.81 -8.94
N ARG A 123 3.18 -5.80 -9.79
CA ARG A 123 1.96 -4.99 -9.74
C ARG A 123 0.73 -5.87 -10.06
N GLY A 124 -0.40 -5.53 -9.46
CA GLY A 124 -1.64 -6.33 -9.58
C GLY A 124 -2.27 -6.61 -8.23
N VAL A 125 -3.01 -7.71 -8.14
CA VAL A 125 -3.63 -8.23 -6.92
C VAL A 125 -2.84 -9.46 -6.45
N SER A 126 -2.11 -9.32 -5.35
CA SER A 126 -1.35 -10.40 -4.73
C SER A 126 -2.00 -10.85 -3.43
N LEU A 127 -2.23 -12.15 -3.28
CA LEU A 127 -2.75 -12.74 -2.04
C LEU A 127 -1.64 -13.41 -1.25
N ILE A 128 -1.68 -13.28 0.07
CA ILE A 128 -0.86 -14.02 1.02
C ILE A 128 -1.82 -14.93 1.81
N VAL A 129 -1.79 -16.23 1.51
CA VAL A 129 -2.71 -17.24 2.06
C VAL A 129 -1.98 -18.25 2.93
N GLY A 130 -2.73 -19.12 3.61
CA GLY A 130 -2.19 -20.19 4.47
C GLY A 130 -2.90 -20.29 5.81
N GLY A 131 -2.62 -21.36 6.55
CA GLY A 131 -3.23 -21.60 7.86
C GLY A 131 -2.87 -20.53 8.90
N GLY A 132 -3.54 -20.58 10.07
CA GLY A 132 -3.17 -19.78 11.24
C GLY A 132 -1.71 -20.02 11.63
N PHE A 133 -1.04 -18.98 12.15
CA PHE A 133 0.33 -19.08 12.70
C PHE A 133 1.47 -19.44 11.75
N HIS A 134 1.25 -19.50 10.44
CA HIS A 134 2.31 -19.80 9.45
C HIS A 134 3.07 -18.57 8.91
N GLY A 135 2.84 -17.37 9.45
CA GLY A 135 3.64 -16.17 9.13
C GLY A 135 3.06 -15.19 8.11
N LYS A 136 1.77 -15.29 7.75
CA LYS A 136 1.09 -14.37 6.81
C LYS A 136 1.20 -12.90 7.21
N SER A 137 0.73 -12.55 8.41
CA SER A 137 0.77 -11.16 8.89
C SER A 137 2.20 -10.69 9.14
N THR A 138 3.13 -11.59 9.46
CA THR A 138 4.57 -11.26 9.57
C THR A 138 5.13 -10.82 8.22
N LEU A 139 4.79 -11.52 7.14
CA LEU A 139 5.16 -11.15 5.77
C LEU A 139 4.56 -9.79 5.38
N LEU A 140 3.26 -9.59 5.62
CA LEU A 140 2.59 -8.34 5.28
C LEU A 140 3.13 -7.14 6.09
N ARG A 141 3.43 -7.33 7.37
CA ARG A 141 4.06 -6.30 8.21
C ARG A 141 5.49 -5.96 7.75
N ALA A 142 6.22 -6.92 7.20
CA ALA A 142 7.52 -6.63 6.62
C ALA A 142 7.39 -5.74 5.37
N LEU A 143 6.38 -5.99 4.52
CA LEU A 143 6.06 -5.13 3.37
C LEU A 143 5.58 -3.74 3.81
N GLU A 144 4.75 -3.67 4.84
CA GLU A 144 4.28 -2.42 5.45
C GLU A 144 5.44 -1.53 5.90
N ARG A 145 6.46 -2.14 6.53
CA ARG A 145 7.67 -1.47 7.01
C ARG A 145 8.70 -1.23 5.91
N GLY A 146 8.64 -1.98 4.80
CA GLY A 146 9.54 -1.85 3.65
C GLY A 146 9.44 -0.52 2.90
N VAL A 147 8.52 0.37 3.28
CA VAL A 147 8.51 1.77 2.83
C VAL A 147 9.61 2.61 3.50
N TYR A 148 10.26 2.08 4.55
CA TYR A 148 11.38 2.69 5.24
C TYR A 148 12.66 1.88 5.05
N ASN A 149 13.80 2.57 5.06
CA ASN A 149 15.07 1.91 5.20
C ASN A 149 15.23 1.37 6.63
N HIS A 150 15.77 0.17 6.76
CA HIS A 150 16.16 -0.39 8.06
C HIS A 150 17.67 -0.39 8.23
N ARG A 151 18.12 -0.32 9.50
CA ARG A 151 19.55 -0.40 9.83
C ARG A 151 20.12 -1.78 9.48
N PRO A 152 21.43 -1.90 9.17
CA PRO A 152 22.07 -3.19 9.00
C PRO A 152 21.85 -4.13 10.21
N GLY A 153 21.54 -5.40 9.95
CA GLY A 153 21.26 -6.39 11.00
C GLY A 153 19.85 -6.31 11.59
N ASP A 154 18.94 -5.52 11.00
CA ASP A 154 17.53 -5.52 11.37
C ASP A 154 16.78 -6.79 10.91
N GLY A 155 17.30 -7.49 9.90
CA GLY A 155 16.67 -8.60 9.21
C GLY A 155 15.79 -8.17 8.04
N ARG A 156 15.36 -6.90 8.01
CA ARG A 156 14.49 -6.32 6.96
C ARG A 156 15.19 -5.25 6.12
N GLU A 157 16.50 -5.04 6.27
CA GLU A 157 17.26 -4.00 5.56
C GLU A 157 17.24 -4.11 4.02
N ARG A 158 16.79 -5.25 3.48
CA ARG A 158 16.59 -5.49 2.05
C ARG A 158 15.16 -5.95 1.74
N VAL A 159 14.22 -5.56 2.59
CA VAL A 159 12.78 -5.67 2.35
C VAL A 159 12.31 -4.28 1.96
N VAL A 160 11.89 -4.12 0.72
CA VAL A 160 11.50 -2.81 0.17
C VAL A 160 10.12 -2.90 -0.46
N ALA A 161 9.31 -1.88 -0.23
CA ALA A 161 8.03 -1.66 -0.88
C ALA A 161 8.02 -0.28 -1.53
N GLY A 162 7.23 -0.10 -2.59
CA GLY A 162 7.08 1.20 -3.22
C GLY A 162 6.70 2.28 -2.19
N HIS A 163 7.30 3.47 -2.28
CA HIS A 163 7.09 4.55 -1.30
C HIS A 163 5.61 4.95 -1.14
N ALA A 164 4.82 4.78 -2.20
CA ALA A 164 3.37 5.01 -2.25
C ALA A 164 2.51 3.79 -1.84
N THR A 165 3.08 2.87 -1.05
CA THR A 165 2.37 1.74 -0.44
C THR A 165 1.76 2.15 0.90
N VAL A 166 0.44 1.95 1.03
CA VAL A 166 -0.35 2.36 2.19
C VAL A 166 -1.11 1.17 2.77
N LYS A 167 -0.97 0.93 4.08
CA LYS A 167 -1.80 -0.04 4.80
C LYS A 167 -3.17 0.58 5.10
N VAL A 168 -4.23 -0.13 4.74
CA VAL A 168 -5.61 0.24 5.07
C VAL A 168 -6.23 -0.82 5.96
N ARG A 169 -7.12 -0.38 6.86
CA ARG A 169 -7.84 -1.23 7.82
C ARG A 169 -9.15 -0.55 8.23
N ALA A 170 -10.03 -1.27 8.90
CA ALA A 170 -11.22 -0.69 9.51
C ALA A 170 -10.86 0.14 10.76
N GLU A 171 -11.58 1.24 10.97
CA GLU A 171 -11.38 2.18 12.08
C GLU A 171 -12.73 2.71 12.57
N ASP A 172 -13.39 1.90 13.39
CA ASP A 172 -14.73 2.21 13.89
C ASP A 172 -14.72 3.47 14.77
N GLY A 173 -15.65 4.40 14.50
CA GLY A 173 -15.81 5.66 15.22
C GLY A 173 -14.92 6.83 14.80
N ARG A 174 -14.09 6.67 13.75
CA ARG A 174 -13.33 7.80 13.19
C ARG A 174 -14.26 8.81 12.48
N PRO A 175 -13.88 10.10 12.43
CA PRO A 175 -14.56 11.04 11.55
C PRO A 175 -14.19 10.79 10.08
N VAL A 176 -15.11 11.17 9.19
CA VAL A 176 -14.92 11.24 7.73
C VAL A 176 -15.54 12.56 7.27
N ALA A 177 -14.88 13.27 6.35
CA ALA A 177 -15.33 14.57 5.85
C ALA A 177 -15.30 14.64 4.32
N GLY A 178 -16.48 14.66 3.72
CA GLY A 178 -16.73 14.85 2.29
C GLY A 178 -16.02 13.85 1.37
N VAL A 179 -15.90 12.59 1.79
CA VAL A 179 -15.28 11.53 0.97
C VAL A 179 -16.33 10.86 0.10
N ASP A 180 -16.09 10.75 -1.21
CA ASP A 180 -16.95 9.95 -2.08
C ASP A 180 -16.70 8.45 -1.84
N ILE A 181 -17.60 7.81 -1.11
CA ILE A 181 -17.58 6.36 -0.85
C ILE A 181 -18.58 5.59 -1.73
N SER A 182 -19.29 6.28 -2.64
CA SER A 182 -20.29 5.67 -3.53
C SER A 182 -19.77 4.49 -4.38
N PRO A 183 -18.48 4.37 -4.74
CA PRO A 183 -17.99 3.17 -5.43
C PRO A 183 -18.10 1.88 -4.62
N PHE A 184 -18.17 2.01 -3.28
CA PHE A 184 -18.21 0.88 -2.35
C PHE A 184 -19.49 0.82 -1.52
N ILE A 185 -20.13 1.96 -1.26
CA ILE A 185 -21.29 2.06 -0.39
C ILE A 185 -22.27 3.03 -1.02
N ASP A 186 -23.43 2.53 -1.44
CA ASP A 186 -24.51 3.33 -2.01
C ASP A 186 -25.84 3.04 -1.31
N GLY A 187 -26.79 3.98 -1.31
CA GLY A 187 -28.12 3.73 -0.74
C GLY A 187 -28.14 3.57 0.79
N LEU A 188 -27.37 4.37 1.52
CA LEU A 188 -27.39 4.34 2.99
C LEU A 188 -28.79 4.69 3.55
N PRO A 189 -29.19 4.08 4.70
CA PRO A 189 -30.42 4.42 5.39
C PRO A 189 -30.52 5.93 5.67
N LEU A 190 -31.75 6.46 5.69
CA LEU A 190 -32.04 7.88 5.88
C LEU A 190 -31.59 8.80 4.71
N GLY A 191 -31.20 8.23 3.57
CA GLY A 191 -30.84 9.00 2.38
C GLY A 191 -29.53 9.78 2.54
N VAL A 192 -28.61 9.27 3.37
CA VAL A 192 -27.29 9.88 3.57
C VAL A 192 -26.53 9.82 2.25
N ALA A 193 -26.08 10.98 1.76
CA ALA A 193 -25.33 11.07 0.52
C ALA A 193 -23.95 10.38 0.65
N THR A 194 -23.64 9.50 -0.30
CA THR A 194 -22.41 8.72 -0.36
C THR A 194 -21.34 9.36 -1.26
N GLY A 195 -21.75 10.23 -2.18
CA GLY A 195 -20.86 11.02 -3.07
C GLY A 195 -20.04 12.11 -2.38
N ALA A 196 -20.39 12.47 -1.14
CA ALA A 196 -19.67 13.43 -0.30
C ALA A 196 -19.86 13.08 1.18
N PHE A 197 -19.62 11.81 1.51
CA PHE A 197 -19.93 11.23 2.81
C PHE A 197 -19.19 11.93 3.95
N THR A 198 -19.96 12.34 4.96
CA THR A 198 -19.47 13.02 6.15
C THR A 198 -20.12 12.43 7.39
N THR A 199 -19.32 12.06 8.40
CA THR A 199 -19.80 11.55 9.69
C THR A 199 -18.77 11.81 10.78
N ALA A 200 -19.24 11.94 12.02
CA ALA A 200 -18.38 11.99 13.20
C ALA A 200 -18.09 10.59 13.79
N ASN A 201 -18.80 9.56 13.32
CA ASN A 201 -18.79 8.21 13.87
C ASN A 201 -19.02 7.19 12.75
N ALA A 202 -17.99 6.95 11.92
CA ALA A 202 -18.06 5.96 10.85
C ALA A 202 -18.13 4.52 11.40
N SER A 203 -18.87 3.65 10.72
CA SER A 203 -18.83 2.20 10.95
C SER A 203 -17.53 1.58 10.43
N GLY A 204 -17.24 0.32 10.78
CA GLY A 204 -16.09 -0.42 10.24
C GLY A 204 -15.99 -0.43 8.70
N SER A 205 -17.09 -0.68 7.97
CA SER A 205 -17.08 -0.69 6.51
C SER A 205 -16.95 0.71 5.90
N THR A 206 -17.69 1.70 6.41
CA THR A 206 -17.61 3.08 5.92
C THR A 206 -16.26 3.73 6.21
N SER A 207 -15.66 3.44 7.36
CA SER A 207 -14.30 3.91 7.70
C SER A 207 -13.22 3.28 6.83
N GLN A 208 -13.34 1.99 6.49
CA GLN A 208 -12.40 1.31 5.60
C GLN A 208 -12.54 1.81 4.15
N ALA A 209 -13.76 1.97 3.65
CA ALA A 209 -14.04 2.57 2.35
C ALA A 209 -13.45 3.99 2.26
N ALA A 210 -13.71 4.83 3.27
CA ALA A 210 -13.15 6.17 3.34
C ALA A 210 -11.61 6.15 3.36
N THR A 211 -11.00 5.29 4.17
CA THR A 211 -9.53 5.17 4.27
C THR A 211 -8.90 4.78 2.94
N LEU A 212 -9.56 3.88 2.18
CA LEU A 212 -9.11 3.49 0.84
C LEU A 212 -9.16 4.67 -0.12
N VAL A 213 -10.31 5.34 -0.22
CA VAL A 213 -10.50 6.49 -1.12
C VAL A 213 -9.54 7.63 -0.78
N GLU A 214 -9.36 7.91 0.51
CA GLU A 214 -8.40 8.90 1.02
C GLU A 214 -6.95 8.55 0.64
N ALA A 215 -6.57 7.27 0.71
CA ALA A 215 -5.23 6.83 0.30
C ALA A 215 -5.00 7.02 -1.21
N VAL A 216 -6.01 6.69 -2.03
CA VAL A 216 -5.96 6.88 -3.49
C VAL A 216 -5.92 8.36 -3.84
N GLU A 217 -6.73 9.21 -3.20
CA GLU A 217 -6.69 10.67 -3.37
C GLU A 217 -5.32 11.25 -2.99
N ALA A 218 -4.69 10.71 -1.93
CA ALA A 218 -3.34 11.07 -1.53
C ALA A 218 -2.25 10.53 -2.47
N GLY A 219 -2.60 9.74 -3.49
CA GLY A 219 -1.67 9.24 -4.51
C GLY A 219 -1.06 7.86 -4.21
N ALA A 220 -1.73 7.01 -3.43
CA ALA A 220 -1.27 5.65 -3.19
C ALA A 220 -1.28 4.85 -4.50
N THR A 221 -0.22 4.06 -4.73
CA THR A 221 -0.12 3.13 -5.87
C THR A 221 -0.20 1.68 -5.44
N CYS A 222 -0.20 1.44 -4.12
CA CYS A 222 -0.43 0.12 -3.55
C CYS A 222 -1.15 0.20 -2.22
N LEU A 223 -2.11 -0.71 -2.03
CA LEU A 223 -2.82 -0.93 -0.78
C LEU A 223 -2.37 -2.25 -0.16
N LEU A 224 -2.06 -2.22 1.14
CA LEU A 224 -1.90 -3.42 1.95
C LEU A 224 -3.18 -3.63 2.76
N VAL A 225 -3.70 -4.86 2.78
CA VAL A 225 -4.93 -5.20 3.49
C VAL A 225 -4.71 -6.48 4.32
N ASP A 226 -5.14 -6.47 5.58
CA ASP A 226 -5.24 -7.70 6.40
C ASP A 226 -6.72 -8.04 6.56
N GLU A 227 -7.11 -9.29 6.28
CA GLU A 227 -8.46 -9.75 6.62
C GLU A 227 -8.73 -9.64 8.13
N ASP A 228 -7.73 -9.87 8.98
CA ASP A 228 -7.86 -9.83 10.45
C ASP A 228 -8.16 -8.42 11.02
N THR A 229 -7.87 -7.36 10.26
CA THR A 229 -8.11 -5.96 10.68
C THR A 229 -9.05 -5.20 9.76
N ALA A 230 -9.63 -5.89 8.78
CA ALA A 230 -10.65 -5.35 7.89
C ALA A 230 -12.06 -5.60 8.42
N ALA A 231 -13.03 -4.83 7.92
CA ALA A 231 -14.44 -5.08 8.14
C ALA A 231 -14.90 -6.20 7.20
N THR A 232 -15.31 -7.35 7.75
CA THR A 232 -15.67 -8.54 6.96
C THR A 232 -16.75 -8.24 5.91
N ASN A 233 -17.77 -7.46 6.28
CA ASN A 233 -18.85 -7.04 5.39
C ASN A 233 -18.41 -6.11 4.26
N PHE A 234 -17.28 -5.41 4.42
CA PHE A 234 -16.65 -4.67 3.33
C PHE A 234 -15.82 -5.58 2.44
N MET A 235 -15.19 -6.63 3.00
CA MET A 235 -14.29 -7.49 2.24
C MET A 235 -15.01 -8.44 1.32
N ILE A 236 -16.08 -9.09 1.78
CA ILE A 236 -16.73 -10.15 1.03
C ILE A 236 -18.23 -10.23 1.28
N ARG A 237 -18.94 -10.74 0.28
CA ARG A 237 -20.34 -11.16 0.39
C ARG A 237 -20.53 -12.44 -0.41
N ASP A 238 -20.76 -13.55 0.28
CA ASP A 238 -20.89 -14.85 -0.38
C ASP A 238 -22.22 -15.02 -1.14
N ARG A 239 -22.32 -16.07 -1.96
CA ARG A 239 -23.54 -16.38 -2.73
C ARG A 239 -24.78 -16.58 -1.84
N ARG A 240 -24.61 -17.10 -0.62
CA ARG A 240 -25.73 -17.37 0.30
C ARG A 240 -26.31 -16.06 0.83
N MET A 241 -25.44 -15.12 1.18
CA MET A 241 -25.83 -13.78 1.62
C MET A 241 -26.45 -12.97 0.48
N GLN A 242 -25.94 -13.08 -0.75
CA GLN A 242 -26.58 -12.48 -1.93
C GLN A 242 -27.98 -13.06 -2.20
N ALA A 243 -28.23 -14.32 -1.86
CA ALA A 243 -29.54 -14.95 -2.00
C ALA A 243 -30.50 -14.63 -0.84
N LEU A 244 -29.98 -14.44 0.37
CA LEU A 244 -30.77 -14.15 1.57
C LEU A 244 -31.18 -12.68 1.62
N VAL A 245 -30.27 -11.78 1.29
CA VAL A 245 -30.48 -10.33 1.21
C VAL A 245 -30.20 -9.96 -0.24
N PRO A 246 -31.18 -9.48 -1.03
CA PRO A 246 -30.95 -9.04 -2.41
C PRO A 246 -29.96 -7.86 -2.49
N GLY A 247 -29.44 -7.58 -3.69
CA GLY A 247 -28.53 -6.46 -3.93
C GLY A 247 -29.13 -5.10 -3.56
N ASP A 248 -30.41 -4.87 -3.89
CA ASP A 248 -31.10 -3.60 -3.64
C ASP A 248 -31.27 -3.28 -2.14
N ASP A 249 -31.18 -4.29 -1.27
CA ASP A 249 -31.28 -4.15 0.19
C ASP A 249 -29.92 -4.14 0.91
N GLU A 250 -28.81 -4.33 0.16
CA GLU A 250 -27.45 -4.31 0.70
C GLU A 250 -26.66 -3.14 0.09
N PRO A 251 -26.39 -2.08 0.87
CA PRO A 251 -25.75 -0.88 0.35
C PRO A 251 -24.26 -1.07 0.02
N ILE A 252 -23.63 -2.15 0.47
CA ILE A 252 -22.19 -2.35 0.35
C ILE A 252 -21.86 -3.18 -0.90
N THR A 253 -21.14 -2.57 -1.84
CA THR A 253 -20.40 -3.31 -2.87
C THR A 253 -19.09 -3.85 -2.26
N PRO A 254 -18.91 -5.18 -2.18
CA PRO A 254 -17.78 -5.76 -1.48
C PRO A 254 -16.45 -5.52 -2.24
N PHE A 255 -15.36 -5.42 -1.48
CA PHE A 255 -14.03 -5.07 -2.00
C PHE A 255 -13.51 -6.05 -3.04
N VAL A 256 -13.86 -7.33 -2.95
CA VAL A 256 -13.52 -8.35 -3.94
C VAL A 256 -14.00 -8.00 -5.35
N ASP A 257 -15.10 -7.27 -5.48
CA ASP A 257 -15.65 -6.88 -6.79
C ASP A 257 -15.00 -5.59 -7.30
N ARG A 258 -14.25 -4.87 -6.45
CA ARG A 258 -13.58 -3.59 -6.77
C ARG A 258 -12.06 -3.66 -6.84
N VAL A 259 -11.46 -4.70 -6.25
CA VAL A 259 -10.00 -4.82 -6.14
C VAL A 259 -9.33 -4.91 -7.52
N ARG A 260 -10.00 -5.50 -8.51
CA ARG A 260 -9.53 -5.54 -9.89
C ARG A 260 -9.63 -4.17 -10.56
N ASP A 261 -10.77 -3.49 -10.42
CA ASP A 261 -10.99 -2.15 -10.95
C ASP A 261 -9.93 -1.15 -10.46
N LEU A 262 -9.54 -1.23 -9.19
CA LEU A 262 -8.47 -0.38 -8.64
C LEU A 262 -7.16 -0.53 -9.41
N HIS A 263 -6.81 -1.77 -9.78
CA HIS A 263 -5.60 -2.00 -10.56
C HIS A 263 -5.77 -1.56 -12.02
N GLU A 264 -6.84 -1.99 -12.68
CA GLU A 264 -7.01 -1.79 -14.11
C GLU A 264 -7.36 -0.34 -14.47
N ALA A 265 -8.24 0.30 -13.70
CA ALA A 265 -8.68 1.67 -13.95
C ALA A 265 -7.74 2.72 -13.33
N LEU A 266 -7.23 2.46 -12.11
CA LEU A 266 -6.47 3.47 -11.36
C LEU A 266 -4.95 3.21 -11.30
N GLY A 267 -4.51 2.00 -11.66
CA GLY A 267 -3.10 1.58 -11.54
C GLY A 267 -2.70 1.27 -10.09
N VAL A 268 -3.65 1.06 -9.19
CA VAL A 268 -3.42 0.81 -7.76
C VAL A 268 -3.37 -0.70 -7.50
N SER A 269 -2.21 -1.20 -7.10
CA SER A 269 -2.02 -2.62 -6.76
C SER A 269 -2.54 -2.93 -5.36
N THR A 270 -2.84 -4.19 -5.08
CA THR A 270 -3.25 -4.64 -3.74
C THR A 270 -2.43 -5.86 -3.32
N VAL A 271 -1.86 -5.82 -2.11
CA VAL A 271 -1.32 -7.02 -1.44
C VAL A 271 -2.16 -7.30 -0.22
N MET A 272 -2.74 -8.49 -0.14
CA MET A 272 -3.72 -8.80 0.88
C MET A 272 -3.44 -10.13 1.56
N VAL A 273 -3.47 -10.14 2.90
CA VAL A 273 -3.51 -11.38 3.68
C VAL A 273 -4.94 -11.87 3.74
N VAL A 274 -5.15 -13.12 3.33
CA VAL A 274 -6.45 -13.80 3.37
C VAL A 274 -6.28 -15.16 4.05
N GLY A 275 -7.15 -15.45 5.01
CA GLY A 275 -7.21 -16.71 5.76
C GLY A 275 -8.59 -17.37 5.76
N GLY A 276 -9.67 -16.62 5.52
CA GLY A 276 -11.04 -17.11 5.60
C GLY A 276 -11.84 -17.04 4.29
N SER A 277 -11.51 -16.11 3.38
CA SER A 277 -12.26 -15.89 2.14
C SER A 277 -11.60 -16.51 0.90
N GLY A 278 -12.29 -17.43 0.22
CA GLY A 278 -11.81 -18.04 -1.03
C GLY A 278 -12.12 -17.22 -2.30
N ASP A 279 -13.06 -16.27 -2.22
CA ASP A 279 -13.61 -15.62 -3.42
C ASP A 279 -12.61 -14.68 -4.11
N TYR A 280 -11.57 -14.25 -3.39
CA TYR A 280 -10.48 -13.46 -3.96
C TYR A 280 -9.56 -14.26 -4.89
N LEU A 281 -9.62 -15.60 -4.87
CA LEU A 281 -8.82 -16.42 -5.79
C LEU A 281 -9.18 -16.14 -7.26
N ASP A 282 -10.42 -15.74 -7.54
CA ASP A 282 -10.93 -15.42 -8.88
C ASP A 282 -10.27 -14.15 -9.48
N VAL A 283 -9.82 -13.23 -8.63
CA VAL A 283 -9.31 -11.90 -9.03
C VAL A 283 -7.81 -11.72 -8.76
N ALA A 284 -7.13 -12.75 -8.25
CA ALA A 284 -5.72 -12.71 -7.89
C ALA A 284 -4.79 -12.93 -9.09
N ASP A 285 -3.80 -12.05 -9.26
CA ASP A 285 -2.71 -12.23 -10.22
C ASP A 285 -1.67 -13.23 -9.67
N VAL A 286 -1.37 -13.14 -8.36
CA VAL A 286 -0.39 -13.98 -7.65
C VAL A 286 -0.96 -14.45 -6.32
N VAL A 287 -0.72 -15.71 -5.95
CA VAL A 287 -1.09 -16.28 -4.65
C VAL A 287 0.13 -16.88 -3.96
N VAL A 288 0.59 -16.24 -2.89
CA VAL A 288 1.69 -16.71 -2.05
C VAL A 288 1.12 -17.47 -0.85
N GLY A 289 1.31 -18.78 -0.82
CA GLY A 289 0.97 -19.64 0.31
C GLY A 289 2.07 -19.69 1.35
N MET A 290 1.78 -19.25 2.57
CA MET A 290 2.67 -19.39 3.73
C MET A 290 2.42 -20.73 4.43
N ARG A 291 3.47 -21.56 4.50
CA ARG A 291 3.46 -22.81 5.27
C ARG A 291 4.79 -22.96 5.99
N ASP A 292 4.71 -23.25 7.27
CA ASP A 292 5.88 -23.43 8.15
C ASP A 292 6.89 -22.28 7.99
N TYR A 293 6.38 -21.05 7.87
CA TYR A 293 7.13 -19.79 7.66
C TYR A 293 7.84 -19.65 6.30
N VAL A 294 7.63 -20.58 5.38
CA VAL A 294 8.19 -20.55 4.02
C VAL A 294 7.11 -20.16 3.00
N PRO A 295 7.34 -19.15 2.16
CA PRO A 295 6.42 -18.80 1.07
C PRO A 295 6.50 -19.81 -0.08
N ARG A 296 5.36 -20.09 -0.69
CA ARG A 296 5.23 -20.92 -1.90
C ARG A 296 4.36 -20.21 -2.91
N ASP A 297 4.71 -20.30 -4.19
CA ASP A 297 3.79 -19.88 -5.24
C ASP A 297 2.68 -20.92 -5.36
N LEU A 298 1.45 -20.51 -5.07
CA LEU A 298 0.22 -21.30 -5.19
C LEU A 298 -0.69 -20.76 -6.30
N THR A 299 -0.20 -19.87 -7.16
CA THR A 299 -1.04 -19.18 -8.17
C THR A 299 -1.75 -20.17 -9.10
N ALA A 300 -1.03 -21.15 -9.65
CA ALA A 300 -1.63 -22.18 -10.51
C ALA A 300 -2.67 -23.01 -9.75
N ARG A 301 -2.33 -23.44 -8.52
CA ARG A 301 -3.23 -24.22 -7.68
C ARG A 301 -4.48 -23.44 -7.27
N ALA A 302 -4.35 -22.15 -7.01
CA ALA A 302 -5.47 -21.27 -6.69
C ALA A 302 -6.47 -21.20 -7.85
N ARG A 303 -5.98 -21.07 -9.09
CA ARG A 303 -6.82 -21.10 -10.30
C ARG A 303 -7.54 -22.44 -10.46
N GLU A 304 -6.84 -23.55 -10.29
CA GLU A 304 -7.47 -24.89 -10.31
C GLU A 304 -8.60 -25.03 -9.27
N VAL A 305 -8.41 -24.46 -8.07
CA VAL A 305 -9.42 -24.51 -7.00
C VAL A 305 -10.62 -23.62 -7.34
N ALA A 306 -10.39 -22.40 -7.82
CA ALA A 306 -11.45 -21.49 -8.27
C ALA A 306 -12.28 -22.10 -9.42
N ASP A 307 -11.62 -22.73 -10.40
CA ASP A 307 -12.29 -23.40 -11.52
C ASP A 307 -13.12 -24.61 -11.06
N ALA A 308 -12.59 -25.40 -10.11
CA ALA A 308 -13.26 -26.59 -9.59
C ALA A 308 -14.40 -26.27 -8.61
N LEU A 309 -14.32 -25.12 -7.91
CA LEU A 309 -15.28 -24.67 -6.91
C LEU A 309 -15.71 -23.22 -7.20
N PRO A 310 -16.53 -23.00 -8.25
CA PRO A 310 -16.99 -21.66 -8.58
C PRO A 310 -17.74 -21.03 -7.40
N THR A 311 -17.44 -19.76 -7.10
CA THR A 311 -18.08 -19.00 -6.03
C THR A 311 -19.59 -18.90 -6.23
N GLY A 312 -20.03 -18.91 -7.50
CA GLY A 312 -21.41 -18.69 -7.91
C GLY A 312 -21.95 -17.32 -7.49
N ARG A 313 -21.06 -16.42 -7.07
CA ARG A 313 -21.39 -15.03 -6.77
C ARG A 313 -21.71 -14.30 -8.07
N THR A 314 -22.57 -13.30 -7.98
CA THR A 314 -22.70 -12.31 -9.05
C THR A 314 -21.83 -11.12 -8.67
N ALA A 315 -20.98 -10.65 -9.59
CA ALA A 315 -20.16 -9.47 -9.34
C ALA A 315 -21.07 -8.24 -9.17
N GLU A 316 -20.84 -7.49 -8.10
CA GLU A 316 -21.56 -6.26 -7.77
C GLU A 316 -20.73 -5.04 -8.23
N GLY A 317 -21.37 -3.89 -8.42
CA GLY A 317 -20.65 -2.66 -8.79
C GLY A 317 -20.54 -2.41 -10.30
N ALA A 318 -21.69 -2.21 -10.96
CA ALA A 318 -21.76 -1.97 -12.40
C ALA A 318 -21.06 -0.68 -12.90
N VAL A 319 -20.75 0.25 -12.00
CA VAL A 319 -20.14 1.55 -12.35
C VAL A 319 -18.62 1.43 -12.32
N ALA A 320 -17.96 1.85 -13.39
CA ALA A 320 -16.49 1.88 -13.48
C ALA A 320 -15.88 2.79 -12.42
N LEU A 321 -14.81 2.31 -11.78
CA LEU A 321 -14.15 3.04 -10.71
C LEU A 321 -13.30 4.17 -11.29
N THR A 322 -13.57 5.42 -10.88
CA THR A 322 -12.82 6.61 -11.31
C THR A 322 -11.92 7.12 -10.19
N ARG A 323 -10.91 7.93 -10.55
CA ARG A 323 -10.12 8.61 -9.53
C ARG A 323 -11.03 9.51 -8.69
N PRO A 324 -10.85 9.52 -7.35
CA PRO A 324 -11.63 10.40 -6.49
C PRO A 324 -11.48 11.86 -6.91
N ALA A 325 -12.57 12.63 -6.86
CA ALA A 325 -12.49 14.07 -7.04
C ALA A 325 -11.62 14.68 -5.92
N GLY A 326 -10.80 15.66 -6.27
CA GLY A 326 -9.93 16.32 -5.30
C GLY A 326 -10.74 17.19 -4.35
N ARG A 327 -10.76 16.83 -3.06
CA ARG A 327 -11.47 17.60 -2.02
C ARG A 327 -10.70 18.87 -1.70
N ILE A 328 -11.39 19.98 -1.47
CA ILE A 328 -10.74 21.26 -1.10
C ILE A 328 -11.01 21.52 0.38
N PRO A 329 -10.00 21.41 1.27
CA PRO A 329 -10.21 21.67 2.69
C PRO A 329 -10.47 23.14 2.92
N LEU A 330 -11.49 23.43 3.73
CA LEU A 330 -11.73 24.77 4.19
C LEU A 330 -10.63 25.12 5.22
N PRO A 331 -9.93 26.26 5.06
CA PRO A 331 -9.31 26.95 6.19
C PRO A 331 -10.41 27.22 7.22
N GLY A 332 -10.23 27.83 8.36
CA GLY A 332 -11.22 27.82 9.45
C GLY A 332 -11.49 26.43 10.07
N SER A 333 -11.60 25.34 9.30
CA SER A 333 -11.89 23.98 9.79
C SER A 333 -10.67 23.24 10.36
N VAL A 334 -9.46 23.72 10.04
CA VAL A 334 -8.17 23.17 10.48
C VAL A 334 -7.46 24.17 11.40
N ASP A 335 -7.94 24.33 12.63
CA ASP A 335 -7.43 25.35 13.57
C ASP A 335 -6.39 24.76 14.56
N PRO A 336 -5.11 25.17 14.48
CA PRO A 336 -4.10 24.74 15.45
C PRO A 336 -4.15 25.51 16.78
N GLY A 337 -4.98 26.55 16.89
CA GLY A 337 -5.03 27.46 18.03
C GLY A 337 -5.53 26.82 19.33
N ARG A 338 -5.01 27.30 20.47
CA ARG A 338 -5.55 26.96 21.80
C ARG A 338 -5.34 28.10 22.79
N GLY A 339 -6.43 28.73 23.21
CA GLY A 339 -6.38 29.88 24.12
C GLY A 339 -5.59 31.04 23.50
N ARG A 340 -4.49 31.46 24.15
CA ARG A 340 -3.61 32.53 23.64
C ARG A 340 -2.54 32.05 22.64
N ARG A 341 -2.41 30.74 22.42
CA ARG A 341 -1.38 30.19 21.52
C ARG A 341 -1.95 30.10 20.10
N SER A 342 -1.24 30.68 19.12
CA SER A 342 -1.59 30.60 17.70
C SER A 342 -1.50 29.18 17.14
N ALA A 343 -0.63 28.33 17.71
CA ALA A 343 -0.63 26.89 17.48
C ALA A 343 -0.25 26.15 18.78
N SER A 344 -0.91 25.01 19.06
CA SER A 344 -0.60 24.11 20.18
C SER A 344 -0.57 22.67 19.68
N LEU A 345 0.60 22.05 19.70
CA LEU A 345 0.81 20.67 19.28
C LEU A 345 1.37 19.83 20.44
N LYS A 346 0.83 18.64 20.65
CA LYS A 346 1.40 17.67 21.59
C LYS A 346 1.10 16.25 21.15
N VAL A 347 2.15 15.44 21.05
CA VAL A 347 2.01 13.99 20.83
C VAL A 347 1.88 13.28 22.17
N ARG A 348 0.94 12.35 22.28
CA ARG A 348 0.81 11.40 23.39
C ARG A 348 0.47 10.03 22.82
N ASP A 349 1.33 9.05 23.04
CA ASP A 349 1.19 7.70 22.50
C ASP A 349 0.95 7.71 20.98
N ARG A 350 -0.23 7.28 20.53
CA ARG A 350 -0.67 7.27 19.12
C ARG A 350 -1.60 8.43 18.76
N THR A 351 -1.69 9.44 19.62
CA THR A 351 -2.60 10.57 19.46
C THR A 351 -1.84 11.90 19.29
N LEU A 352 -2.33 12.74 18.38
CA LEU A 352 -1.84 14.09 18.15
C LEU A 352 -2.89 15.09 18.64
N LEU A 353 -2.53 15.88 19.65
CA LEU A 353 -3.31 17.04 20.09
C LEU A 353 -2.97 18.21 19.15
N PHE A 354 -3.98 18.72 18.45
CA PHE A 354 -3.87 19.79 17.47
C PHE A 354 -4.88 20.89 17.83
N GLY A 355 -4.39 21.99 18.42
CA GLY A 355 -5.26 23.03 18.97
C GLY A 355 -6.14 22.51 20.11
N THR A 356 -7.46 22.58 19.92
CA THR A 356 -8.46 21.98 20.83
C THR A 356 -8.79 20.53 20.47
N GLU A 357 -8.39 20.08 19.30
CA GLU A 357 -8.76 18.78 18.76
C GLU A 357 -7.77 17.68 19.14
N THR A 358 -8.29 16.45 19.13
CA THR A 358 -7.53 15.23 19.37
C THR A 358 -7.65 14.36 18.13
N ILE A 359 -6.53 14.16 17.43
CA ILE A 359 -6.43 13.31 16.25
C ILE A 359 -5.86 11.97 16.68
N ASP A 360 -6.66 10.91 16.63
CA ASP A 360 -6.19 9.55 16.85
C ASP A 360 -5.50 9.04 15.58
N LEU A 361 -4.29 8.50 15.71
CA LEU A 361 -3.49 7.91 14.62
C LEU A 361 -3.12 6.46 14.94
N SER A 362 -3.82 5.82 15.88
CA SER A 362 -3.60 4.43 16.29
C SER A 362 -3.73 3.44 15.13
N ALA A 363 -4.67 3.68 14.21
CA ALA A 363 -4.90 2.86 13.02
C ALA A 363 -3.90 3.15 11.88
N VAL A 364 -3.09 4.21 11.96
CA VAL A 364 -2.07 4.55 10.96
C VAL A 364 -0.76 3.83 11.32
N GLU A 365 -0.74 2.52 11.11
CA GLU A 365 0.30 1.62 11.63
C GLU A 365 1.71 1.92 11.07
N GLN A 366 1.78 2.53 9.89
CA GLN A 366 3.02 2.93 9.23
C GLN A 366 3.71 4.14 9.86
N ILE A 367 3.10 4.82 10.84
CA ILE A 367 3.81 5.77 11.70
C ILE A 367 4.68 4.98 12.68
N VAL A 368 6.00 5.20 12.63
CA VAL A 368 7.00 4.43 13.39
C VAL A 368 7.56 5.17 14.61
N SER A 369 7.36 6.49 14.71
CA SER A 369 7.94 7.27 15.80
C SER A 369 7.09 8.48 16.20
N GLY A 370 7.20 8.89 17.47
CA GLY A 370 6.59 10.14 17.94
C GLY A 370 7.19 11.39 17.28
N ALA A 371 8.45 11.33 16.84
CA ALA A 371 9.11 12.40 16.08
C ALA A 371 8.43 12.63 14.72
N GLN A 372 8.04 11.54 14.05
CA GLN A 372 7.27 11.59 12.81
C GLN A 372 5.88 12.20 13.04
N MET A 373 5.18 11.79 14.11
CA MET A 373 3.87 12.39 14.45
C MET A 373 3.97 13.89 14.75
N ARG A 374 5.04 14.31 15.44
CA ARG A 374 5.27 15.73 15.71
C ARG A 374 5.50 16.50 14.41
N ALA A 375 6.32 15.95 13.50
CA ALA A 375 6.55 16.53 12.19
C ALA A 375 5.26 16.63 11.36
N VAL A 376 4.40 15.60 11.39
CA VAL A 376 3.07 15.63 10.76
C VAL A 376 2.18 16.73 11.36
N GLY A 377 2.17 16.89 12.69
CA GLY A 377 1.42 17.97 13.33
C GLY A 377 1.90 19.36 12.93
N GLN A 378 3.22 19.56 12.86
CA GLN A 378 3.80 20.82 12.38
C GLN A 378 3.52 21.04 10.88
N ALA A 379 3.54 19.98 10.09
CA ALA A 379 3.20 20.02 8.67
C ALA A 379 1.74 20.40 8.43
N LEU A 380 0.81 20.00 9.31
CA LEU A 380 -0.58 20.49 9.26
C LEU A 380 -0.68 22.00 9.55
N VAL A 381 0.14 22.53 10.47
CA VAL A 381 0.23 23.98 10.70
C VAL A 381 0.74 24.69 9.45
N LEU A 382 1.86 24.22 8.88
CA LEU A 382 2.42 24.75 7.64
C LEU A 382 1.42 24.69 6.48
N ALA A 383 0.75 23.55 6.32
CA ALA A 383 -0.31 23.35 5.33
C ALA A 383 -1.39 24.41 5.47
N ARG A 384 -1.85 24.63 6.71
CA ARG A 384 -2.87 25.63 7.02
C ARG A 384 -2.42 27.06 6.72
N GLU A 385 -1.18 27.40 7.04
CA GLU A 385 -0.68 28.78 6.91
C GLU A 385 -0.31 29.16 5.47
N ARG A 386 0.24 28.22 4.68
CA ARG A 386 0.81 28.50 3.36
C ARG A 386 0.01 27.94 2.18
N PHE A 387 -0.72 26.83 2.40
CA PHE A 387 -1.25 26.03 1.30
C PHE A 387 -2.78 25.92 1.28
N MET A 388 -3.45 26.00 2.43
CA MET A 388 -4.91 26.00 2.53
C MET A 388 -5.47 27.42 2.31
N ASP A 389 -5.81 27.71 1.05
CA ASP A 389 -6.44 28.96 0.61
C ASP A 389 -7.95 28.81 0.32
N GLY A 390 -8.48 27.59 0.44
CA GLY A 390 -9.86 27.27 0.08
C GLY A 390 -10.07 27.04 -1.41
N GLU A 391 -9.00 26.92 -2.19
CA GLU A 391 -9.01 26.62 -3.63
C GLU A 391 -8.20 25.37 -3.98
N ARG A 392 -7.07 25.13 -3.30
CA ARG A 392 -6.24 23.96 -3.55
C ARG A 392 -6.86 22.67 -3.02
N THR A 393 -6.74 21.60 -3.80
CA THR A 393 -7.14 20.26 -3.38
C THR A 393 -6.22 19.71 -2.29
N VAL A 394 -6.69 18.70 -1.55
CA VAL A 394 -5.87 17.96 -0.57
C VAL A 394 -4.57 17.50 -1.22
N SER A 395 -4.62 16.88 -2.41
CA SER A 395 -3.42 16.44 -3.12
C SER A 395 -2.43 17.59 -3.38
N ALA A 396 -2.90 18.73 -3.88
CA ALA A 396 -2.04 19.88 -4.18
C ALA A 396 -1.43 20.50 -2.91
N ILE A 397 -2.16 20.49 -1.79
CA ILE A 397 -1.64 20.92 -0.49
C ILE A 397 -0.54 19.97 0.00
N LEU A 398 -0.75 18.65 -0.13
CA LEU A 398 0.26 17.66 0.20
C LEU A 398 1.53 17.86 -0.64
N ASP A 399 1.39 18.11 -1.94
CA ASP A 399 2.52 18.38 -2.84
C ASP A 399 3.31 19.61 -2.35
N GLY A 400 2.63 20.73 -2.10
CA GLY A 400 3.29 21.95 -1.64
C GLY A 400 4.03 21.80 -0.31
N VAL A 401 3.46 21.03 0.64
CA VAL A 401 4.13 20.74 1.92
C VAL A 401 5.36 19.85 1.72
N MET A 402 5.23 18.78 0.92
CA MET A 402 6.35 17.86 0.68
C MET A 402 7.49 18.54 -0.10
N GLU A 403 7.18 19.40 -1.08
CA GLU A 403 8.16 20.20 -1.82
C GLU A 403 8.88 21.19 -0.91
N ALA A 404 8.17 21.85 0.01
CA ALA A 404 8.77 22.73 0.99
C ALA A 404 9.77 21.98 1.89
N VAL A 405 9.39 20.79 2.38
CA VAL A 405 10.26 19.93 3.19
C VAL A 405 11.47 19.41 2.40
N GLU A 406 11.30 19.06 1.13
CA GLU A 406 12.42 18.62 0.27
C GLU A 406 13.43 19.75 0.05
N ARG A 407 12.96 20.98 -0.17
CA ARG A 407 13.81 22.14 -0.48
C ARG A 407 14.48 22.72 0.76
N GLU A 408 13.75 22.87 1.85
CA GLU A 408 14.18 23.61 3.04
C GLU A 408 14.51 22.68 4.23
N GLY A 409 14.34 21.37 4.06
CA GLY A 409 14.49 20.39 5.14
C GLY A 409 13.33 20.44 6.13
N LEU A 410 13.48 19.71 7.25
CA LEU A 410 12.47 19.70 8.32
C LEU A 410 12.38 21.05 9.07
N ASP A 411 13.36 21.94 8.87
CA ASP A 411 13.41 23.25 9.50
C ASP A 411 12.24 24.16 9.04
N VAL A 412 11.68 23.92 7.85
CA VAL A 412 10.49 24.66 7.38
C VAL A 412 9.25 24.41 8.24
N LEU A 413 9.24 23.31 8.99
CA LEU A 413 8.16 22.91 9.89
C LEU A 413 8.31 23.54 11.27
N ASP A 414 9.48 24.08 11.61
CA ASP A 414 9.78 24.63 12.92
C ASP A 414 9.94 26.15 12.85
N TRP A 415 8.97 26.85 13.43
CA TRP A 415 8.94 28.30 13.50
C TRP A 415 9.26 28.82 14.91
N ARG A 416 9.49 27.94 15.91
CA ARG A 416 9.65 28.41 17.30
C ARG A 416 10.80 27.82 18.12
N GLU A 417 11.09 26.52 18.20
CA GLU A 417 12.12 26.05 19.17
C GLU A 417 12.74 24.68 18.84
N LYS A 418 14.01 24.72 18.42
CA LYS A 418 15.06 23.68 18.53
C LYS A 418 14.71 22.29 17.93
N PRO A 419 15.09 22.03 16.66
CA PRO A 419 14.58 20.94 15.81
C PRO A 419 15.18 19.53 16.07
N GLY A 420 15.51 19.19 17.31
CA GLY A 420 16.18 17.92 17.62
C GLY A 420 15.29 16.67 17.59
N ASP A 421 13.98 16.80 17.44
CA ASP A 421 13.02 15.71 17.66
C ASP A 421 11.96 15.53 16.55
N LEU A 422 12.28 15.97 15.32
CA LEU A 422 11.49 15.74 14.12
C LEU A 422 12.07 14.60 13.27
N ALA A 423 11.20 13.84 12.63
CA ALA A 423 11.58 12.83 11.65
C ALA A 423 10.75 13.01 10.38
N LEU A 424 11.35 12.67 9.23
CA LEU A 424 10.65 12.73 7.95
C LEU A 424 9.40 11.85 7.96
N PHE A 425 8.36 12.31 7.29
CA PHE A 425 7.08 11.63 7.10
C PHE A 425 6.73 11.61 5.62
N ARG A 426 5.77 10.77 5.23
CA ARG A 426 5.25 10.74 3.86
C ARG A 426 3.96 11.53 3.81
N ARG A 427 3.60 11.98 2.60
CA ARG A 427 2.31 12.63 2.34
C ARG A 427 1.10 11.86 2.87
N PHE A 428 1.19 10.53 2.92
CA PHE A 428 0.10 9.66 3.39
C PHE A 428 -0.16 9.81 4.88
N GLU A 429 0.88 9.97 5.71
CA GLU A 429 0.70 10.22 7.14
C GLU A 429 0.13 11.62 7.39
N LEU A 430 0.53 12.62 6.59
CA LEU A 430 -0.05 13.96 6.64
C LEU A 430 -1.54 13.97 6.22
N ALA A 431 -1.87 13.29 5.12
CA ALA A 431 -3.25 13.11 4.66
C ALA A 431 -4.09 12.39 5.72
N ALA A 432 -3.55 11.32 6.30
CA ALA A 432 -4.23 10.54 7.34
C ALA A 432 -4.55 11.37 8.58
N ALA A 433 -3.65 12.28 8.99
CA ALA A 433 -3.88 13.19 10.10
C ALA A 433 -4.91 14.27 9.77
N LEU A 434 -4.86 14.86 8.59
CA LEU A 434 -5.88 15.80 8.11
C LEU A 434 -7.27 15.14 8.14
N ASN A 435 -7.40 13.96 7.52
CA ASN A 435 -8.66 13.24 7.37
C ASN A 435 -9.25 12.68 8.68
N ARG A 436 -8.48 12.67 9.78
CA ARG A 436 -8.93 12.26 11.11
C ARG A 436 -9.21 13.44 12.03
N LEU A 437 -9.04 14.67 11.55
CA LEU A 437 -9.42 15.87 12.28
C LEU A 437 -10.95 15.99 12.30
N ARG A 438 -11.55 15.93 13.49
CA ARG A 438 -13.01 15.94 13.66
C ARG A 438 -13.67 17.24 13.19
N THR A 439 -12.94 18.35 13.17
CA THR A 439 -13.45 19.65 12.73
C THR A 439 -13.32 19.87 11.22
N LEU A 440 -12.64 18.97 10.49
CA LEU A 440 -12.38 19.11 9.06
C LEU A 440 -13.67 19.31 8.28
N ARG A 441 -13.67 20.32 7.41
CA ARG A 441 -14.70 20.54 6.39
C ARG A 441 -14.04 20.69 5.04
N VAL A 442 -14.66 20.12 4.02
CA VAL A 442 -14.17 20.16 2.63
C VAL A 442 -15.31 20.59 1.72
N ARG A 443 -14.97 21.05 0.51
CA ARG A 443 -15.90 21.29 -0.59
C ARG A 443 -15.46 20.58 -1.85
#